data_AF-A0A834R6S5-F1
#
_entry.id   AF-A0A834R6S5-F1
#
_cell.length_a   1.000
_cell.length_b   1.000
_cell.length_c   1.000
_cell.angle_alpha   90.00
_cell.angle_beta   90.00
_cell.angle_gamma   90.00
#
_symmetry.space_group_name_H-M   'P 1'
#
loop_
_entity.id
_entity.type
_entity.pdbx_description
1 polymer ?
#
loop_
_entity_poly.entity_id
_entity_poly.type
_entity_poly.pdbx_seq_one_letter_code
_entity_poly.pdbx_strand_id
1 'polypeptide(L)'
;MFKKKISNLNSILRFQLSTAITFDSFTTRILVKHGFDQEQCGKIVDSLNPLLRSDSHRIIAKSLEAWRTLILPRSKSDYKTIERCFLRTFSEIEPRLLLIEKEFLEDRIEKLQNLDLFRGKNDLWIALPNLEEIVSKRSDSQHPIMLNASVMENDYFQIKTRFIFAQRTGFRVNQSKDLNLNTMFLTTDRDFLNIYAKYCSMEEYRGLEKLNSMETGTEDDEIFEDLVKLSPKSNKIKAEKSEKNFVEKTIEEGILLNTSKRML
;
A
#
# COMPACT_ATOMS: atom_id res chain seq x y z
N MET A 1 -49.29 -10.85 26.84
CA MET A 1 -48.43 -10.22 25.79
C MET A 1 -46.93 -10.34 26.04
N PHE A 2 -46.42 -10.27 27.29
CA PHE A 2 -44.97 -10.31 27.58
C PHE A 2 -44.25 -11.64 27.25
N LYS A 3 -44.86 -12.81 27.51
CA LYS A 3 -44.24 -14.12 27.23
C LYS A 3 -43.88 -14.35 25.75
N LYS A 4 -44.68 -13.79 24.82
CA LYS A 4 -44.45 -13.93 23.37
C LYS A 4 -43.25 -13.11 22.88
N LYS A 5 -43.02 -11.92 23.48
CA LYS A 5 -41.82 -11.09 23.21
C LYS A 5 -40.53 -11.71 23.74
N ILE A 6 -40.56 -12.29 24.94
CA ILE A 6 -39.39 -12.96 25.55
C ILE A 6 -39.02 -14.24 24.78
N SER A 7 -40.01 -15.02 24.34
CA SER A 7 -39.79 -16.18 23.47
C SER A 7 -39.12 -15.80 22.16
N ASN A 8 -39.50 -14.67 21.56
CA ASN A 8 -38.97 -14.20 20.29
C ASN A 8 -37.52 -13.68 20.42
N LEU A 9 -37.22 -12.99 21.52
CA LEU A 9 -35.85 -12.56 21.85
C LEU A 9 -34.91 -13.75 22.08
N ASN A 10 -35.37 -14.78 22.78
CA ASN A 10 -34.58 -15.99 23.01
C ASN A 10 -34.35 -16.81 21.73
N SER A 11 -35.30 -16.85 20.79
CA SER A 11 -35.07 -17.48 19.49
C SER A 11 -34.11 -16.68 18.61
N ILE A 12 -34.18 -15.35 18.63
CA ILE A 12 -33.25 -14.49 17.90
C ILE A 12 -31.82 -14.63 18.45
N LEU A 13 -31.66 -14.58 19.78
CA LEU A 13 -30.37 -14.78 20.43
C LEU A 13 -29.79 -16.16 20.14
N ARG A 14 -30.60 -17.24 20.22
CA ARG A 14 -30.14 -18.59 19.88
C ARG A 14 -29.77 -18.74 18.40
N PHE A 15 -30.51 -18.09 17.50
CA PHE A 15 -30.20 -18.11 16.08
C PHE A 15 -28.89 -17.36 15.80
N GLN A 16 -28.68 -16.19 16.41
CA GLN A 16 -27.44 -15.41 16.30
C GLN A 16 -26.24 -16.16 16.91
N LEU A 17 -26.40 -16.79 18.08
CA LEU A 17 -25.37 -17.63 18.68
C LEU A 17 -25.05 -18.86 17.82
N SER A 18 -26.06 -19.54 17.28
CA SER A 18 -25.86 -20.68 16.39
C SER A 18 -25.16 -20.29 15.10
N THR A 19 -25.50 -19.15 14.51
CA THR A 19 -24.86 -18.66 13.27
C THR A 19 -23.42 -18.23 13.52
N ALA A 20 -23.15 -17.52 14.63
CA ALA A 20 -21.80 -17.17 15.05
C ALA A 20 -20.92 -18.41 15.25
N ILE A 21 -21.40 -19.43 15.98
CA ILE A 21 -20.66 -20.68 16.22
C ILE A 21 -20.35 -21.43 14.90
N THR A 22 -21.31 -21.50 13.97
CA THR A 22 -21.06 -22.14 12.67
C THR A 22 -20.14 -21.31 11.76
N PHE A 23 -20.21 -19.99 11.85
CA PHE A 23 -19.37 -19.08 11.06
C PHE A 23 -17.91 -19.17 11.50
N ASP A 24 -17.67 -19.15 12.81
CA ASP A 24 -16.34 -19.31 13.40
C ASP A 24 -15.74 -20.66 13.00
N SER A 25 -16.53 -21.74 13.08
CA SER A 25 -16.06 -23.07 12.67
C SER A 25 -15.62 -23.15 11.20
N PHE A 26 -16.32 -22.47 10.28
CA PHE A 26 -15.99 -22.51 8.86
C PHE A 26 -14.78 -21.63 8.53
N THR A 27 -14.72 -20.42 9.11
CA THR A 27 -13.60 -19.49 8.93
C THR A 27 -12.31 -20.07 9.50
N THR A 28 -12.34 -20.67 10.70
CA THR A 28 -11.19 -21.37 11.27
C THR A 28 -10.71 -22.51 10.38
N ARG A 29 -11.61 -23.30 9.75
CA ARG A 29 -11.19 -24.35 8.81
C ARG A 29 -10.48 -23.80 7.58
N ILE A 30 -10.94 -22.68 7.04
CA ILE A 30 -10.26 -21.99 5.94
C ILE A 30 -8.87 -21.55 6.40
N LEU A 31 -8.77 -20.85 7.53
CA LEU A 31 -7.49 -20.36 8.05
C LEU A 31 -6.50 -21.51 8.30
N VAL A 32 -6.93 -22.61 8.94
CA VAL A 32 -6.07 -23.79 9.14
C VAL A 32 -5.59 -24.40 7.82
N LYS A 33 -6.45 -24.46 6.79
CA LYS A 33 -6.05 -24.92 5.45
C LYS A 33 -4.96 -24.02 4.84
N HIS A 34 -4.96 -22.74 5.18
CA HIS A 34 -3.95 -21.76 4.78
C HIS A 34 -2.76 -21.67 5.74
N GLY A 35 -2.59 -22.63 6.66
CA GLY A 35 -1.40 -22.76 7.49
C GLY A 35 -1.41 -21.95 8.78
N PHE A 36 -2.52 -21.32 9.14
CA PHE A 36 -2.67 -20.65 10.42
C PHE A 36 -2.88 -21.67 11.54
N ASP A 37 -2.23 -21.47 12.68
CA ASP A 37 -2.48 -22.28 13.87
C ASP A 37 -3.77 -21.85 14.60
N GLN A 38 -4.18 -22.60 15.62
CA GLN A 38 -5.42 -22.32 16.36
C GLN A 38 -5.40 -20.98 17.09
N GLU A 39 -4.25 -20.57 17.63
CA GLU A 39 -4.11 -19.30 18.33
C GLU A 39 -4.27 -18.13 17.35
N GLN A 40 -3.60 -18.21 16.21
CA GLN A 40 -3.72 -17.23 15.13
C GLN A 40 -5.14 -17.15 14.58
N CYS A 41 -5.80 -18.29 14.40
CA CYS A 41 -7.20 -18.33 13.99
C CYS A 41 -8.10 -17.58 14.98
N GLY A 42 -7.91 -17.80 16.28
CA GLY A 42 -8.63 -17.09 17.33
C GLY A 42 -8.44 -15.57 17.24
N LYS A 43 -7.20 -15.11 17.15
CA LYS A 43 -6.87 -13.67 17.00
C LYS A 43 -7.55 -13.03 15.78
N ILE A 44 -7.53 -13.72 14.64
CA ILE A 44 -8.18 -13.24 13.41
C ILE A 44 -9.68 -13.13 13.59
N VAL A 45 -10.32 -14.21 14.06
CA VAL A 45 -11.77 -14.24 14.23
C VAL A 45 -12.22 -13.18 15.21
N ASP A 46 -11.55 -13.04 16.36
CA ASP A 46 -11.86 -12.03 17.37
C ASP A 46 -11.71 -10.61 16.81
N SER A 47 -10.65 -10.35 16.04
CA SER A 47 -10.40 -9.04 15.41
C SER A 47 -11.45 -8.70 14.35
N LEU A 48 -11.86 -9.68 13.55
CA LEU A 48 -12.77 -9.47 12.43
C LEU A 48 -14.23 -9.54 12.84
N ASN A 49 -14.59 -10.19 13.96
CA ASN A 49 -15.96 -10.42 14.40
C ASN A 49 -16.91 -9.21 14.26
N PRO A 50 -16.50 -7.97 14.62
CA PRO A 50 -17.38 -6.80 14.46
C PRO A 50 -17.71 -6.44 13.01
N LEU A 51 -16.91 -6.93 12.05
CA LEU A 51 -16.95 -6.60 10.62
C LEU A 51 -17.46 -7.76 9.75
N LEU A 52 -17.63 -8.94 10.34
CA LEU A 52 -18.04 -10.14 9.59
C LEU A 52 -19.49 -10.04 9.11
N ARG A 53 -19.67 -10.36 7.84
CA ARG A 53 -20.95 -10.51 7.13
C ARG A 53 -21.19 -11.98 6.82
N SER A 54 -22.40 -12.32 6.38
CA SER A 54 -22.79 -13.70 6.05
C SER A 54 -21.89 -14.36 4.99
N ASP A 55 -21.32 -13.57 4.08
CA ASP A 55 -20.45 -13.99 2.99
C ASP A 55 -18.95 -13.82 3.30
N SER A 56 -18.58 -13.26 4.46
CA SER A 56 -17.18 -12.93 4.77
C SER A 56 -16.24 -14.13 4.73
N HIS A 57 -16.70 -15.34 5.05
CA HIS A 57 -15.86 -16.55 4.93
C HIS A 57 -15.41 -16.82 3.48
N ARG A 58 -16.27 -16.54 2.49
CA ARG A 58 -15.95 -16.68 1.07
C ARG A 58 -14.97 -15.59 0.64
N ILE A 59 -15.17 -14.37 1.13
CA ILE A 59 -14.27 -13.24 0.89
C ILE A 59 -12.87 -13.55 1.46
N ILE A 60 -12.79 -13.98 2.72
CA ILE A 60 -11.53 -14.36 3.39
C ILE A 60 -10.80 -15.45 2.60
N ALA A 61 -11.49 -16.50 2.16
CA ALA A 61 -10.88 -17.57 1.38
C ALA A 61 -10.27 -17.06 0.06
N LYS A 62 -11.02 -16.26 -0.71
CA LYS A 62 -10.54 -15.66 -1.96
C LYS A 62 -9.40 -14.67 -1.73
N SER A 63 -9.52 -13.83 -0.70
CA SER A 63 -8.54 -12.80 -0.35
C SER A 63 -7.20 -13.43 0.04
N LEU A 64 -7.22 -14.50 0.87
CA LEU A 64 -6.02 -15.26 1.22
C LEU A 64 -5.31 -15.84 0.00
N GLU A 65 -6.06 -16.41 -0.94
CA GLU A 65 -5.50 -16.97 -2.17
C GLU A 65 -4.85 -15.88 -3.05
N ALA A 66 -5.52 -14.73 -3.17
CA ALA A 66 -5.01 -13.59 -3.90
C ALA A 66 -3.72 -13.03 -3.27
N TRP A 67 -3.74 -12.75 -1.96
CA TRP A 67 -2.57 -12.28 -1.23
C TRP A 67 -1.39 -13.25 -1.32
N ARG A 68 -1.63 -14.56 -1.17
CA ARG A 68 -0.57 -15.57 -1.35
C ARG A 68 0.04 -15.52 -2.73
N THR A 69 -0.78 -15.37 -3.77
CA THR A 69 -0.32 -15.31 -5.17
C THR A 69 0.47 -14.03 -5.46
N LEU A 70 0.13 -12.92 -4.79
CA LEU A 70 0.77 -11.63 -4.95
C LEU A 70 2.10 -11.52 -4.17
N ILE A 71 2.15 -12.13 -2.98
CA ILE A 71 3.26 -11.95 -2.03
C ILE A 71 4.27 -13.09 -2.10
N LEU A 72 3.83 -14.36 -2.09
CA LEU A 72 4.76 -15.46 -1.87
C LEU A 72 5.68 -15.62 -3.09
N PRO A 73 7.02 -15.64 -2.89
CA PRO A 73 7.95 -15.71 -3.99
C PRO A 73 7.86 -17.06 -4.70
N ARG A 74 8.13 -17.04 -6.00
CA ARG A 74 8.25 -18.27 -6.81
C ARG A 74 9.52 -19.09 -6.48
N SER A 75 10.51 -18.46 -5.83
CA SER A 75 11.77 -19.09 -5.42
C SER A 75 11.70 -19.62 -3.98
N LYS A 76 12.32 -20.78 -3.73
CA LYS A 76 12.26 -21.50 -2.45
C LYS A 76 13.20 -20.98 -1.36
N SER A 77 14.18 -20.12 -1.67
CA SER A 77 15.26 -19.76 -0.74
C SER A 77 14.79 -19.12 0.57
N ASP A 78 13.67 -18.39 0.56
CA ASP A 78 13.22 -17.58 1.70
C ASP A 78 11.77 -17.89 2.12
N TYR A 79 11.21 -18.98 1.61
CA TYR A 79 9.79 -19.31 1.75
C TYR A 79 9.34 -19.40 3.22
N LYS A 80 10.14 -20.01 4.10
CA LYS A 80 9.77 -20.18 5.52
C LYS A 80 9.68 -18.85 6.28
N THR A 81 10.60 -17.93 6.00
CA THR A 81 10.61 -16.62 6.66
C THR A 81 9.43 -15.78 6.16
N ILE A 82 9.22 -15.76 4.85
CA ILE A 82 8.14 -15.00 4.22
C ILE A 82 6.78 -15.55 4.64
N GLU A 83 6.60 -16.88 4.69
CA GLU A 83 5.38 -17.51 5.19
C GLU A 83 5.11 -17.10 6.64
N ARG A 84 6.13 -17.04 7.50
CA ARG A 84 5.95 -16.58 8.88
C ARG A 84 5.52 -15.11 8.94
N CYS A 85 6.13 -14.24 8.15
CA CYS A 85 5.75 -12.82 8.07
C CYS A 85 4.34 -12.66 7.50
N PHE A 86 3.97 -13.46 6.50
CA PHE A 86 2.63 -13.52 5.92
C PHE A 86 1.60 -13.87 7.01
N LEU A 87 1.76 -15.01 7.67
CA LEU A 87 0.82 -15.47 8.71
C LEU A 87 0.69 -14.45 9.85
N ARG A 88 1.80 -13.83 10.26
CA ARG A 88 1.79 -12.80 11.30
C ARG A 88 1.07 -11.53 10.85
N THR A 89 1.27 -11.09 9.61
CA THR A 89 0.62 -9.87 9.10
C THR A 89 -0.90 -9.98 9.19
N PHE A 90 -1.43 -11.11 8.74
CA PHE A 90 -2.87 -11.32 8.73
C PHE A 90 -3.46 -11.78 10.07
N SER A 91 -2.65 -12.23 11.03
CA SER A 91 -3.14 -12.67 12.36
C SER A 91 -2.90 -11.67 13.49
N GLU A 92 -1.88 -10.82 13.40
CA GLU A 92 -1.46 -9.93 14.48
C GLU A 92 -1.41 -8.45 14.09
N ILE A 93 -1.11 -8.14 12.83
CA ILE A 93 -0.82 -6.75 12.41
C ILE A 93 -2.08 -6.10 11.85
N GLU A 94 -2.60 -6.64 10.74
CA GLU A 94 -3.77 -6.09 10.08
C GLU A 94 -4.65 -7.19 9.47
N PRO A 95 -5.45 -7.89 10.30
CA PRO A 95 -6.37 -8.93 9.83
C PRO A 95 -7.42 -8.42 8.84
N ARG A 96 -7.74 -7.12 8.85
CA ARG A 96 -8.79 -6.54 7.98
C ARG A 96 -8.44 -6.63 6.50
N LEU A 97 -7.16 -6.79 6.15
CA LEU A 97 -6.74 -7.06 4.77
C LEU A 97 -7.37 -8.33 4.19
N LEU A 98 -7.83 -9.27 5.03
CA LEU A 98 -8.54 -10.48 4.61
C LEU A 98 -10.00 -10.23 4.19
N LEU A 99 -10.56 -9.08 4.53
CA LEU A 99 -11.92 -8.69 4.14
C LEU A 99 -11.96 -7.95 2.80
N ILE A 100 -10.80 -7.71 2.18
CA ILE A 100 -10.72 -7.09 0.87
C ILE A 100 -11.08 -8.12 -0.19
N GLU A 101 -12.05 -7.79 -1.04
CA GLU A 101 -12.45 -8.63 -2.16
C GLU A 101 -11.28 -8.83 -3.12
N LYS A 102 -11.13 -10.06 -3.63
CA LYS A 102 -10.03 -10.44 -4.50
C LYS A 102 -9.96 -9.53 -5.73
N GLU A 103 -11.10 -9.32 -6.38
CA GLU A 103 -11.18 -8.58 -7.62
C GLU A 103 -10.76 -7.11 -7.42
N PHE A 104 -11.16 -6.51 -6.29
CA PHE A 104 -10.73 -5.16 -5.90
C PHE A 104 -9.25 -5.11 -5.54
N LEU A 105 -8.74 -6.10 -4.78
CA LEU A 105 -7.33 -6.22 -4.42
C LEU A 105 -6.44 -6.27 -5.66
N GLU A 106 -6.77 -7.13 -6.62
CA GLU A 106 -5.99 -7.31 -7.85
C GLU A 106 -5.95 -6.03 -8.69
N ASP A 107 -7.10 -5.40 -8.95
CA ASP A 107 -7.20 -4.11 -9.65
C ASP A 107 -6.41 -3.01 -8.93
N ARG A 108 -6.53 -2.94 -7.59
CA ARG A 108 -5.84 -1.92 -6.80
C ARG A 108 -4.33 -2.09 -6.86
N ILE A 109 -3.82 -3.31 -6.77
CA ILE A 109 -2.37 -3.57 -6.84
C ILE A 109 -1.83 -3.23 -8.23
N GLU A 110 -2.56 -3.57 -9.29
CA GLU A 110 -2.20 -3.21 -10.67
C GLU A 110 -2.10 -1.68 -10.83
N LYS A 111 -3.11 -0.95 -10.37
CA LYS A 111 -3.12 0.52 -10.39
C LYS A 111 -1.95 1.14 -9.64
N LEU A 112 -1.62 0.62 -8.44
CA LEU A 112 -0.49 1.12 -7.67
C LEU A 112 0.88 0.76 -8.30
N GLN A 113 0.97 -0.36 -9.02
CA GLN A 113 2.13 -0.72 -9.82
C GLN A 113 2.31 0.23 -11.01
N ASN A 114 1.22 0.64 -11.67
CA ASN A 114 1.29 1.61 -12.77
C ASN A 114 1.81 2.97 -12.31
N LEU A 115 1.55 3.37 -11.05
CA LEU A 115 2.15 4.56 -10.42
C LEU A 115 3.63 4.36 -10.00
N ASP A 116 4.26 3.22 -10.27
CA ASP A 116 5.61 2.86 -9.83
C ASP A 116 5.80 3.00 -8.29
N LEU A 117 4.69 2.90 -7.53
CA LEU A 117 4.71 2.81 -6.07
C LEU A 117 5.09 1.39 -5.62
N PHE A 118 4.98 0.41 -6.53
CA PHE A 118 5.50 -0.94 -6.42
C PHE A 118 6.23 -1.30 -7.72
N ARG A 119 7.49 -1.72 -7.64
CA ARG A 119 8.28 -2.10 -8.82
C ARG A 119 8.05 -3.54 -9.28
N GLY A 120 7.08 -4.23 -8.67
CA GLY A 120 6.56 -5.53 -9.09
C GLY A 120 6.08 -6.40 -7.93
N LYS A 121 5.68 -7.64 -8.25
CA LYS A 121 5.20 -8.64 -7.25
C LYS A 121 6.23 -8.94 -6.15
N ASN A 122 7.52 -8.76 -6.44
CA ASN A 122 8.58 -8.95 -5.45
C ASN A 122 8.64 -7.83 -4.39
N ASP A 123 8.05 -6.67 -4.64
CA ASP A 123 8.10 -5.57 -3.67
C ASP A 123 7.03 -5.75 -2.57
N LEU A 124 5.96 -6.51 -2.85
CA LEU A 124 4.89 -6.78 -1.89
C LEU A 124 5.29 -7.73 -0.76
N TRP A 125 6.30 -8.59 -0.95
CA TRP A 125 6.83 -9.36 0.19
C TRP A 125 7.86 -8.59 0.98
N ILE A 126 8.62 -7.68 0.35
CA ILE A 126 9.50 -6.73 1.07
C ILE A 126 8.65 -5.79 1.93
N ALA A 127 7.45 -5.48 1.46
CA ALA A 127 6.43 -4.75 2.20
C ALA A 127 5.89 -5.50 3.44
N LEU A 128 6.09 -6.83 3.56
CA LEU A 128 5.69 -7.54 4.77
C LEU A 128 6.55 -7.06 5.95
N PRO A 129 5.92 -6.72 7.09
CA PRO A 129 6.64 -6.31 8.28
C PRO A 129 7.64 -7.39 8.74
N ASN A 130 8.93 -7.09 8.67
CA ASN A 130 9.97 -8.02 9.09
C ASN A 130 9.94 -8.18 10.63
N LEU A 131 10.14 -9.41 11.10
CA LEU A 131 10.02 -9.79 12.51
C LEU A 131 10.96 -8.98 13.42
N GLU A 132 12.16 -8.66 12.94
CA GLU A 132 13.20 -7.93 13.69
C GLU A 132 13.03 -6.39 13.65
N GLU A 133 12.42 -5.86 12.58
CA GLU A 133 12.24 -4.40 12.42
C GLU A 133 11.07 -3.85 13.25
N ILE A 134 10.02 -4.66 13.46
CA ILE A 134 8.87 -4.27 14.31
C ILE A 134 9.31 -4.10 15.77
N VAL A 135 10.22 -4.94 16.26
CA VAL A 135 10.77 -4.86 17.63
C VAL A 135 11.69 -3.64 17.78
N SER A 136 12.35 -3.21 16.70
CA SER A 136 13.29 -2.08 16.72
C SER A 136 12.68 -0.71 16.37
N LYS A 137 11.34 -0.60 16.27
CA LYS A 137 10.61 0.66 15.95
C LYS A 137 11.09 1.38 14.69
N ARG A 138 11.73 0.69 13.74
CA ARG A 138 12.03 1.26 12.42
C ARG A 138 10.78 1.08 11.54
N SER A 139 9.77 1.94 11.77
CA SER A 139 8.53 1.97 11.00
C SER A 139 8.71 2.47 9.57
N ASP A 140 9.80 3.20 9.32
CA ASP A 140 9.97 3.99 8.10
C ASP A 140 10.39 3.14 6.89
N SER A 141 10.77 1.87 7.11
CA SER A 141 11.10 0.90 6.06
C SER A 141 9.92 0.07 5.58
N GLN A 142 8.79 0.08 6.31
CA GLN A 142 7.67 -0.82 6.04
C GLN A 142 6.62 -0.17 5.15
N HIS A 143 6.16 -0.92 4.15
CA HIS A 143 5.22 -0.38 3.18
C HIS A 143 3.81 -0.27 3.79
N PRO A 144 3.12 0.90 3.69
CA PRO A 144 1.85 1.16 4.37
C PRO A 144 0.72 0.17 4.05
N ILE A 145 0.74 -0.37 2.83
CA ILE A 145 -0.27 -1.31 2.32
C ILE A 145 -0.45 -2.56 3.19
N MET A 146 0.61 -3.00 3.88
CA MET A 146 0.58 -4.19 4.76
C MET A 146 0.33 -3.85 6.22
N LEU A 147 0.36 -2.56 6.55
CA LEU A 147 0.22 -2.05 7.91
C LEU A 147 -1.17 -1.50 8.18
N ASN A 148 -1.90 -1.11 7.15
CA ASN A 148 -3.22 -0.51 7.31
C ASN A 148 -4.12 -0.82 6.11
N ALA A 149 -5.21 -1.53 6.37
CA ALA A 149 -6.19 -1.88 5.35
C ALA A 149 -6.85 -0.66 4.72
N SER A 150 -6.93 0.48 5.42
CA SER A 150 -7.52 1.71 4.88
C SER A 150 -6.76 2.25 3.66
N VAL A 151 -5.48 1.91 3.50
CA VAL A 151 -4.70 2.27 2.30
C VAL A 151 -5.33 1.69 1.03
N MET A 152 -5.91 0.49 1.14
CA MET A 152 -6.59 -0.17 0.04
C MET A 152 -7.95 0.47 -0.26
N GLU A 153 -8.60 1.02 0.76
CA GLU A 153 -9.93 1.63 0.66
C GLU A 153 -9.89 3.09 0.18
N ASN A 154 -8.74 3.77 0.28
CA ASN A 154 -8.59 5.15 -0.16
C ASN A 154 -8.89 5.33 -1.66
N ASP A 155 -9.42 6.50 -2.02
CA ASP A 155 -9.70 6.82 -3.41
C ASP A 155 -8.43 6.80 -4.26
N TYR A 156 -8.45 5.99 -5.33
CA TYR A 156 -7.35 5.90 -6.28
C TYR A 156 -7.09 7.25 -6.95
N PHE A 157 -8.15 7.99 -7.28
CA PHE A 157 -8.01 9.27 -7.98
C PHE A 157 -7.28 10.30 -7.12
N GLN A 158 -7.55 10.33 -5.81
CA GLN A 158 -6.80 11.15 -4.87
C GLN A 158 -5.31 10.77 -4.84
N ILE A 159 -4.98 9.48 -4.78
CA ILE A 159 -3.58 9.00 -4.76
C ILE A 159 -2.87 9.35 -6.08
N LYS A 160 -3.54 9.13 -7.23
CA LYS A 160 -3.04 9.51 -8.57
C LYS A 160 -2.78 11.01 -8.63
N THR A 161 -3.71 11.83 -8.16
CA THR A 161 -3.57 13.29 -8.14
C THR A 161 -2.39 13.74 -7.29
N ARG A 162 -2.24 13.21 -6.07
CA ARG A 162 -1.09 13.49 -5.20
C ARG A 162 0.23 13.08 -5.85
N PHE A 163 0.26 11.91 -6.48
CA PHE A 163 1.44 11.42 -7.17
C PHE A 163 1.88 12.35 -8.30
N ILE A 164 0.94 12.70 -9.20
CA ILE A 164 1.19 13.61 -10.33
C ILE A 164 1.62 14.98 -9.82
N PHE A 165 0.95 15.49 -8.79
CA PHE A 165 1.26 16.78 -8.21
C PHE A 165 2.71 16.79 -7.66
N ALA A 166 3.10 15.79 -6.88
CA ALA A 166 4.46 15.67 -6.36
C ALA A 166 5.52 15.61 -7.48
N GLN A 167 5.26 14.84 -8.54
CA GLN A 167 6.17 14.79 -9.69
C GLN A 167 6.30 16.15 -10.40
N ARG A 168 5.17 16.85 -10.63
CA ARG A 168 5.16 18.15 -11.31
C ARG A 168 5.84 19.25 -10.50
N THR A 169 5.83 19.17 -9.16
CA THR A 169 6.59 20.11 -8.31
C THR A 169 8.08 19.78 -8.21
N GLY A 170 8.56 18.79 -8.98
CA GLY A 170 9.96 18.40 -9.04
C GLY A 170 10.36 17.34 -8.01
N PHE A 171 9.41 16.82 -7.23
CA PHE A 171 9.68 15.74 -6.30
C PHE A 171 9.74 14.40 -7.03
N ARG A 172 10.92 13.79 -7.09
CA ARG A 172 11.10 12.47 -7.70
C ARG A 172 10.63 11.38 -6.75
N VAL A 173 9.34 11.07 -6.82
CA VAL A 173 8.65 10.09 -5.97
C VAL A 173 9.43 8.77 -5.87
N ASN A 174 9.99 8.30 -6.98
CA ASN A 174 10.60 6.96 -7.07
C ASN A 174 12.08 6.95 -6.66
N GLN A 175 12.68 8.13 -6.41
CA GLN A 175 14.09 8.30 -6.04
C GLN A 175 14.26 8.86 -4.63
N SER A 176 13.20 9.44 -4.07
CA SER A 176 13.23 10.03 -2.76
C SER A 176 13.16 8.94 -1.68
N LYS A 177 14.19 8.87 -0.83
CA LYS A 177 14.13 8.13 0.43
C LYS A 177 13.11 8.72 1.40
N ASP A 178 12.70 9.96 1.15
CA ASP A 178 11.80 10.75 1.99
C ASP A 178 10.34 10.68 1.50
N LEU A 179 10.05 9.91 0.44
CA LEU A 179 8.67 9.63 0.11
C LEU A 179 8.10 8.64 1.12
N ASN A 180 7.64 9.17 2.24
CA ASN A 180 6.79 8.40 3.13
C ASN A 180 5.47 8.14 2.40
N LEU A 181 5.32 6.92 1.88
CA LEU A 181 4.08 6.45 1.28
C LEU A 181 2.88 6.64 2.21
N ASN A 182 3.09 6.69 3.54
CA ASN A 182 2.02 7.06 4.47
C ASN A 182 1.49 8.48 4.21
N THR A 183 2.32 9.42 3.75
CA THR A 183 1.87 10.76 3.38
C THR A 183 1.06 10.74 2.07
N MET A 184 1.42 9.87 1.13
CA MET A 184 0.63 9.67 -0.08
C MET A 184 -0.75 9.07 0.23
N PHE A 185 -0.78 8.06 1.10
CA PHE A 185 -2.00 7.29 1.36
C PHE A 185 -2.85 7.83 2.53
N LEU A 186 -2.25 8.28 3.62
CA LEU A 186 -2.95 8.40 4.91
C LEU A 186 -3.09 9.84 5.42
N THR A 187 -2.32 10.81 4.91
CA THR A 187 -2.42 12.19 5.39
C THR A 187 -3.50 13.00 4.69
N THR A 188 -3.88 14.13 5.29
CA THR A 188 -4.78 15.09 4.66
C THR A 188 -4.09 15.79 3.48
N ASP A 189 -4.86 16.34 2.53
CA ASP A 189 -4.28 17.08 1.40
C ASP A 189 -3.43 18.27 1.86
N ARG A 190 -3.83 18.90 2.97
CA ARG A 190 -3.09 20.03 3.55
C ARG A 190 -1.73 19.61 4.07
N ASP A 191 -1.67 18.48 4.78
CA ASP A 191 -0.42 17.95 5.31
C ASP A 191 0.48 17.44 4.18
N PHE A 192 -0.10 16.80 3.17
CA PHE A 192 0.59 16.40 1.95
C PHE A 192 1.26 17.60 1.27
N LEU A 193 0.53 18.70 1.07
CA LEU A 193 1.09 19.92 0.48
C LEU A 193 2.19 20.53 1.36
N ASN A 194 2.00 20.60 2.67
CA ASN A 194 3.02 21.15 3.57
C ASN A 194 4.36 20.40 3.47
N ILE A 195 4.32 19.11 3.17
CA ILE A 195 5.50 18.24 3.06
C ILE A 195 6.14 18.33 1.66
N TYR A 196 5.35 18.15 0.60
CA TYR A 196 5.89 18.02 -0.77
C TYR A 196 5.88 19.30 -1.59
N ALA A 197 5.10 20.30 -1.17
CA ALA A 197 4.87 21.53 -1.90
C ALA A 197 4.49 22.68 -0.97
N LYS A 198 5.37 22.98 0.00
CA LYS A 198 5.14 23.98 1.06
C LYS A 198 4.71 25.37 0.55
N TYR A 199 5.04 25.68 -0.70
CA TYR A 199 4.74 26.96 -1.34
C TYR A 199 3.48 26.94 -2.22
N CYS A 200 2.84 25.78 -2.39
CA CYS A 200 1.59 25.65 -3.13
C CYS A 200 0.38 25.81 -2.21
N SER A 201 -0.59 26.57 -2.67
CA SER A 201 -1.87 26.74 -2.00
C SER A 201 -2.81 25.55 -2.27
N MET A 202 -3.81 25.38 -1.40
CA MET A 202 -4.89 24.41 -1.63
C MET A 202 -5.68 24.71 -2.92
N GLU A 203 -5.72 25.97 -3.36
CA GLU A 203 -6.42 26.39 -4.57
C GLU A 203 -5.70 25.93 -5.83
N GLU A 204 -4.37 26.04 -5.85
CA GLU A 204 -3.52 25.51 -6.93
C GLU A 204 -3.62 23.98 -7.01
N TYR A 205 -3.61 23.30 -5.86
CA TYR A 205 -3.81 21.85 -5.79
C TYR A 205 -5.17 21.41 -6.34
N ARG A 206 -6.26 22.08 -5.93
CA ARG A 206 -7.61 21.82 -6.45
C ARG A 206 -7.75 22.19 -7.94
N GLY A 207 -6.99 23.18 -8.41
CA GLY A 207 -6.90 23.51 -9.83
C GLY A 207 -6.38 22.32 -10.64
N LEU A 208 -5.32 21.66 -10.15
CA LEU A 208 -4.78 20.46 -10.78
C LEU A 208 -5.75 19.28 -10.72
N GLU A 209 -6.41 19.06 -9.58
CA GLU A 209 -7.43 18.01 -9.42
C GLU A 209 -8.56 18.18 -10.45
N LYS A 210 -8.99 19.42 -10.70
CA LYS A 210 -10.00 19.73 -11.72
C LYS A 210 -9.49 19.50 -13.14
N LEU A 211 -8.24 19.83 -13.45
CA LEU A 211 -7.66 19.56 -14.77
C LEU A 211 -7.58 18.05 -15.02
N ASN A 212 -7.06 17.28 -14.05
CA ASN A 212 -6.97 15.82 -14.12
C ASN A 212 -8.35 15.12 -14.20
N SER A 213 -9.45 15.80 -13.86
CA SER A 213 -10.82 15.25 -13.92
C SER A 213 -11.64 15.78 -15.10
N MET A 214 -11.26 16.90 -15.72
CA MET A 214 -11.95 17.51 -16.86
C MET A 214 -11.40 17.06 -18.21
N GLU A 215 -10.12 16.70 -18.30
CA GLU A 215 -9.56 16.10 -19.51
C GLU A 215 -10.03 14.64 -19.62
N THR A 216 -10.74 14.35 -20.71
CA THR A 216 -11.16 13.00 -21.12
C THR A 216 -10.04 11.99 -20.88
N GLY A 217 -10.30 10.99 -20.03
CA GLY A 217 -9.34 10.01 -19.49
C GLY A 217 -8.70 9.05 -20.51
N THR A 218 -8.34 9.53 -21.70
CA THR A 218 -7.62 8.80 -22.74
C THR A 218 -6.26 9.43 -23.04
N GLU A 219 -6.15 10.76 -23.07
CA GLU A 219 -4.87 11.41 -23.40
C GLU A 219 -3.90 11.39 -22.21
N ASP A 220 -4.41 11.61 -20.99
CA ASP A 220 -3.58 11.59 -19.79
C ASP A 220 -3.10 10.19 -19.41
N ASP A 221 -3.84 9.13 -19.77
CA ASP A 221 -3.40 7.75 -19.56
C ASP A 221 -2.33 7.33 -20.59
N GLU A 222 -2.36 7.84 -21.82
CA GLU A 222 -1.28 7.67 -22.80
C GLU A 222 -0.03 8.49 -22.45
N ILE A 223 -0.21 9.76 -22.06
CA ILE A 223 0.87 10.62 -21.57
C ILE A 223 1.45 10.05 -20.26
N PHE A 224 0.62 9.47 -19.40
CA PHE A 224 1.04 8.78 -18.19
C PHE A 224 1.82 7.51 -18.51
N GLU A 225 1.35 6.65 -19.42
CA GLU A 225 2.11 5.49 -19.90
C GLU A 225 3.46 5.92 -20.49
N ASP A 226 3.51 7.05 -21.20
CA ASP A 226 4.75 7.59 -21.74
C ASP A 226 5.66 8.17 -20.65
N LEU A 227 5.12 8.83 -19.61
CA LEU A 227 5.86 9.28 -18.43
C LEU A 227 6.39 8.10 -17.60
N VAL A 228 5.60 7.02 -17.45
CA VAL A 228 6.01 5.77 -16.78
C VAL A 228 7.10 5.06 -17.58
N LYS A 229 7.04 5.08 -18.92
CA LYS A 229 8.11 4.57 -19.80
C LYS A 229 9.39 5.41 -19.72
N LEU A 230 9.26 6.73 -19.49
CA LEU A 230 10.38 7.67 -19.36
C LEU A 230 10.98 7.71 -17.95
N SER A 231 10.25 7.24 -16.94
CA SER A 231 10.82 6.96 -15.62
C SER A 231 11.96 5.93 -15.78
N PRO A 232 13.14 6.15 -15.19
CA PRO A 232 14.24 5.23 -15.33
C PRO A 232 13.84 3.88 -14.73
N LYS A 233 13.46 2.94 -15.60
CA LYS A 233 13.30 1.54 -15.20
C LYS A 233 14.63 1.13 -14.62
N SER A 234 14.62 0.64 -13.38
CA SER A 234 15.77 0.03 -12.73
C SER A 234 16.18 -1.25 -13.46
N ASN A 235 16.67 -1.10 -14.69
CA ASN A 235 17.55 -2.08 -15.28
C ASN A 235 18.67 -2.22 -14.27
N LYS A 236 18.82 -3.44 -13.76
CA LYS A 236 19.94 -3.85 -12.92
C LYS A 236 21.19 -3.23 -13.51
N ILE A 237 21.66 -2.15 -12.89
CA ILE A 237 22.99 -1.63 -13.11
C ILE A 237 23.86 -2.75 -12.60
N LYS A 238 24.29 -3.63 -13.52
CA LYS A 238 25.53 -4.35 -13.35
C LYS A 238 26.52 -3.25 -13.00
N ALA A 239 27.04 -3.31 -11.78
CA ALA A 239 28.00 -2.38 -11.26
C ALA A 239 29.22 -2.36 -12.17
N GLU A 240 29.21 -1.49 -13.17
CA GLU A 240 30.42 -1.06 -13.86
C GLU A 240 30.93 0.16 -13.11
N LYS A 241 32.02 -0.11 -12.38
CA LYS A 241 32.94 0.90 -11.86
C LYS A 241 33.29 1.87 -12.98
N SER A 242 32.82 3.12 -12.89
CA SER A 242 33.65 4.32 -13.01
C SER A 242 32.76 5.54 -13.25
N GLU A 243 32.64 6.41 -12.26
CA GLU A 243 32.40 7.84 -12.50
C GLU A 243 32.71 8.63 -11.24
N LYS A 244 34.02 8.70 -10.93
CA LYS A 244 34.58 9.74 -10.06
C LYS A 244 35.11 10.94 -10.86
N ASN A 245 34.94 10.97 -12.19
CA ASN A 245 35.63 11.94 -13.05
C ASN A 245 34.73 12.97 -13.76
N PHE A 246 33.42 13.03 -13.48
CA PHE A 246 32.55 14.00 -14.19
C PHE A 246 32.18 15.24 -13.35
N VAL A 247 32.30 15.20 -12.02
CA VAL A 247 31.90 16.33 -11.15
C VAL A 247 33.03 17.32 -10.91
N GLU A 248 34.30 16.93 -11.05
CA GLU A 248 35.44 17.86 -10.84
C GLU A 248 35.68 18.80 -12.02
N LYS A 249 35.26 18.46 -13.24
CA LYS A 249 35.55 19.28 -14.43
C LYS A 249 34.58 20.45 -14.65
N THR A 250 33.36 20.36 -14.15
CA THR A 250 32.33 21.41 -14.35
C THR A 250 32.37 22.48 -13.26
N ILE A 251 33.05 22.24 -12.14
CA ILE A 251 33.17 23.19 -11.03
C ILE A 251 34.34 24.18 -11.25
N GLU A 252 35.40 23.79 -11.96
CA GLU A 252 36.51 24.70 -12.27
C GLU A 252 36.17 25.74 -13.35
N GLU A 253 35.29 25.45 -14.30
CA GLU A 253 34.91 26.40 -15.36
C GLU A 253 33.83 27.42 -14.91
N GLY A 254 33.08 27.13 -13.85
CA GLY A 254 32.06 28.04 -13.29
C GLY A 254 32.59 29.08 -12.30
N ILE A 255 33.79 28.88 -11.72
CA ILE A 255 34.37 29.79 -10.72
C ILE A 255 35.21 30.91 -11.37
N LEU A 256 35.69 30.73 -12.60
CA LEU A 256 36.50 31.72 -13.33
C LEU A 256 35.70 32.86 -13.97
N LEU A 257 34.36 32.75 -14.06
CA LEU A 257 33.52 33.79 -14.67
C LEU A 257 32.94 34.83 -13.68
N ASN A 258 33.20 34.69 -12.38
CA ASN A 258 32.63 35.58 -11.35
C ASN A 258 33.64 36.52 -10.66
N THR A 259 34.92 36.48 -11.04
CA THR A 259 35.96 37.38 -10.49
C THR A 259 36.31 38.56 -11.38
N SER A 260 35.76 38.67 -12.60
CA SER A 260 36.12 39.74 -13.55
C SER A 260 35.14 40.92 -13.65
N LYS A 261 34.19 41.08 -12.69
CA LYS A 261 33.24 42.21 -12.66
C LYS A 261 33.30 43.10 -11.40
N ARG A 262 34.42 43.09 -10.68
CA ARG A 262 34.74 44.10 -9.65
C ARG A 262 36.11 44.72 -9.90
N MET A 263 36.23 45.55 -10.92
CA MET A 263 37.16 46.68 -10.98
C MET A 263 36.71 47.61 -12.12
N LEU A 264 35.92 48.62 -11.76
CA LEU A 264 35.87 49.95 -12.38
C LEU A 264 35.37 50.91 -11.31
#